data_AF-A0A820AIN9-F1
#
_entry.id   AF-A0A820AIN9-F1
#
_cell.length_a   1.000
_cell.length_b   1.000
_cell.length_c   1.000
_cell.angle_alpha   90.00
_cell.angle_beta   90.00
_cell.angle_gamma   90.00
#
_symmetry.space_group_name_H-M   'P 1'
#
loop_
_entity.id
_entity.type
_entity.pdbx_description
1 polymer ?
#
loop_
_entity_poly.entity_id
_entity_poly.type
_entity_poly.pdbx_seq_one_letter_code
_entity_poly.pdbx_strand_id
1 'polypeptide(L)'
;MEYHESTRRHGTCIKFLSDFRALFIKTFFLTIRKPGQTIAEILLAYTFMGLLLGMRYILDRRYYSAYQIPRFNPYSSLSYNVIGNITYYYPGNICAATIATKAVNDLNAQVSTFPTNIQAISDPTLSTLSNTTLQSLTAFIQFTNLDSCTNASTMPDEVKYTLRMQENGPNYYHAQDVMISPNAYMWQRAPEDFCQSTSSFSNYLNRFLGVQYSINLNIIKYVTNTTQNLASSIYMNHFGCPAYYLDQLQSIYGFFIPIFFSIVFVVTFIMNVGYVVQERENKTKEYLRIYGLRTWINNLVWVTRSMIIYFILSSVVTVLSLVVLPSSNSRPGRVSKALFNYTHWTVLWTILFVYSIQVSAFSVLFGQFFKRPLLAKLLGFVVWVITFIDFYPGVPVGARYFLCILPNAGLM
;
A
#
# COMPACT_ATOMS: atom_id res chain seq x y z
N MET A 1 -46.57 -22.24 42.16
CA MET A 1 -46.60 -21.72 40.77
C MET A 1 -45.28 -21.91 40.03
N GLU A 2 -44.12 -21.89 40.69
CA GLU A 2 -42.79 -22.07 40.05
C GLU A 2 -42.54 -23.45 39.38
N TYR A 3 -43.09 -24.55 39.92
CA TYR A 3 -42.93 -25.89 39.31
C TYR A 3 -43.63 -26.05 37.95
N HIS A 4 -44.75 -25.33 37.74
CA HIS A 4 -45.46 -25.32 36.46
C HIS A 4 -44.78 -24.43 35.42
N GLU A 5 -44.03 -23.40 35.84
CA GLU A 5 -43.20 -22.58 34.95
C GLU A 5 -41.92 -23.31 34.52
N SER A 6 -41.28 -24.03 35.44
CA SER A 6 -40.09 -24.86 35.17
C SER A 6 -40.38 -25.96 34.14
N THR A 7 -41.48 -26.71 34.30
CA THR A 7 -41.88 -27.77 33.36
C THR A 7 -42.33 -27.22 31.99
N ARG A 8 -42.98 -26.04 31.94
CA ARG A 8 -43.24 -25.33 30.67
C ARG A 8 -41.97 -24.85 29.99
N ARG A 9 -40.96 -24.36 30.75
CA ARG A 9 -39.66 -23.93 30.21
C ARG A 9 -38.83 -25.12 29.68
N HIS A 10 -38.84 -26.26 30.36
CA HIS A 10 -38.19 -27.47 29.86
C HIS A 10 -38.88 -28.04 28.61
N GLY A 11 -40.22 -28.11 28.58
CA GLY A 11 -40.95 -28.55 27.39
C GLY A 11 -40.76 -27.64 26.17
N THR A 12 -40.56 -26.32 26.39
CA THR A 12 -40.30 -25.36 25.31
C THR A 12 -38.87 -25.42 24.77
N CYS A 13 -37.86 -25.71 25.62
CA CYS A 13 -36.48 -25.91 25.18
C CYS A 13 -36.33 -27.21 24.37
N ILE A 14 -36.92 -28.31 24.84
CA ILE A 14 -36.90 -29.61 24.14
C ILE A 14 -37.63 -29.50 22.79
N LYS A 15 -38.77 -28.82 22.75
CA LYS A 15 -39.51 -28.56 21.51
C LYS A 15 -38.69 -27.69 20.54
N PHE A 16 -38.00 -26.65 21.03
CA PHE A 16 -37.11 -25.83 20.22
C PHE A 16 -35.98 -26.67 19.59
N LEU A 17 -35.29 -27.51 20.36
CA LEU A 17 -34.21 -28.36 19.86
C LEU A 17 -34.72 -29.36 18.81
N SER A 18 -35.91 -29.94 19.03
CA SER A 18 -36.53 -30.84 18.05
C SER A 18 -36.88 -30.12 16.74
N ASP A 19 -37.54 -28.95 16.83
CA ASP A 19 -37.93 -28.14 15.68
C ASP A 19 -36.70 -27.65 14.90
N PHE A 20 -35.66 -27.19 15.62
CA PHE A 20 -34.39 -26.78 15.04
C PHE A 20 -33.69 -27.95 14.35
N ARG A 21 -33.61 -29.12 14.99
CA ARG A 21 -33.00 -30.32 14.40
C ARG A 21 -33.71 -30.74 13.12
N ALA A 22 -35.04 -30.77 13.11
CA ALA A 22 -35.82 -31.15 11.92
C ALA A 22 -35.58 -30.19 10.75
N LEU A 23 -35.63 -28.87 11.00
CA LEU A 23 -35.36 -27.87 9.98
C LEU A 23 -33.91 -27.89 9.51
N PHE A 24 -32.96 -28.11 10.42
CA PHE A 24 -31.55 -28.22 10.09
C PHE A 24 -31.28 -29.42 9.18
N ILE A 25 -31.85 -30.59 9.51
CA ILE A 25 -31.77 -31.80 8.68
C ILE A 25 -32.37 -31.55 7.29
N LYS A 26 -33.54 -30.92 7.20
CA LYS A 26 -34.15 -30.52 5.93
C LYS A 26 -33.20 -29.65 5.10
N THR A 27 -32.63 -28.61 5.70
CA THR A 27 -31.72 -27.67 5.03
C THR A 27 -30.40 -28.33 4.63
N PHE A 28 -29.91 -29.27 5.43
CA PHE A 28 -28.74 -30.07 5.13
C PHE A 28 -28.99 -30.99 3.92
N PHE A 29 -30.13 -31.71 3.89
CA PHE A 29 -30.51 -32.51 2.73
C PHE A 29 -30.73 -31.69 1.46
N LEU A 30 -31.28 -30.47 1.57
CA LEU A 30 -31.39 -29.55 0.43
C LEU A 30 -30.01 -29.17 -0.12
N THR A 31 -29.00 -29.08 0.74
CA THR A 31 -27.61 -28.82 0.35
C THR A 31 -26.99 -30.03 -0.35
N ILE A 32 -27.18 -31.23 0.20
CA ILE A 32 -26.71 -32.49 -0.40
C ILE A 32 -27.34 -32.72 -1.78
N ARG A 33 -28.59 -32.33 -1.98
CA ARG A 33 -29.30 -32.46 -3.28
C ARG A 33 -28.79 -31.51 -4.37
N LYS A 34 -27.98 -30.50 -4.03
CA LYS A 34 -27.36 -29.56 -4.99
C LYS A 34 -25.83 -29.54 -4.86
N PRO A 35 -25.15 -30.70 -5.02
CA PRO A 35 -23.73 -30.84 -4.71
C PRO A 35 -22.84 -30.00 -5.63
N GLY A 36 -23.25 -29.78 -6.88
CA GLY A 36 -22.48 -28.99 -7.84
C GLY A 36 -22.22 -27.55 -7.38
N GLN A 37 -23.14 -26.95 -6.63
CA GLN A 37 -22.98 -25.58 -6.13
C GLN A 37 -21.97 -25.51 -4.98
N THR A 38 -22.07 -26.40 -4.00
CA THR A 38 -21.11 -26.47 -2.89
C THR A 38 -19.71 -26.89 -3.35
N ILE A 39 -19.62 -27.78 -4.35
CA ILE A 39 -18.35 -28.17 -4.95
C ILE A 39 -17.75 -26.98 -5.70
N ALA A 40 -18.54 -26.20 -6.45
CA ALA A 40 -18.07 -25.01 -7.14
C ALA A 40 -17.55 -23.94 -6.16
N GLU A 41 -18.23 -23.71 -5.03
CA GLU A 41 -17.76 -22.78 -3.98
C GLU A 41 -16.40 -23.19 -3.41
N ILE A 42 -16.22 -24.47 -3.10
CA ILE A 42 -14.95 -25.00 -2.57
C ILE A 42 -13.85 -24.93 -3.64
N LEU A 43 -14.14 -25.36 -4.87
CA LEU A 43 -13.18 -25.29 -5.98
C LEU A 43 -12.73 -23.86 -6.24
N LEU A 44 -13.65 -22.88 -6.18
CA LEU A 44 -13.32 -21.47 -6.32
C LEU A 44 -12.37 -20.97 -5.22
N ALA A 45 -12.58 -21.42 -3.97
CA ALA A 45 -11.66 -21.12 -2.88
C ALA A 45 -10.24 -21.66 -3.16
N TYR A 46 -10.16 -22.90 -3.63
CA TYR A 46 -8.88 -23.51 -4.02
C TYR A 46 -8.22 -22.81 -5.22
N THR A 47 -8.99 -22.34 -6.20
CA THR A 47 -8.40 -21.65 -7.37
C THR A 47 -7.82 -20.30 -7.01
N PHE A 48 -8.54 -19.46 -6.24
CA PHE A 48 -8.02 -18.15 -5.83
C PHE A 48 -6.87 -18.24 -4.83
N MET A 49 -6.97 -19.15 -3.85
CA MET A 49 -5.86 -19.41 -2.93
C MET A 49 -4.66 -20.04 -3.64
N GLY A 50 -4.90 -20.92 -4.61
CA GLY A 50 -3.87 -21.49 -5.48
C GLY A 50 -3.18 -20.43 -6.34
N LEU A 51 -3.92 -19.44 -6.84
CA LEU A 51 -3.37 -18.30 -7.58
C LEU A 51 -2.47 -17.44 -6.67
N LEU A 52 -2.89 -17.16 -5.43
CA LEU A 52 -2.06 -16.48 -4.43
C LEU A 52 -0.78 -17.25 -4.13
N LEU A 53 -0.86 -18.57 -3.95
CA LEU A 53 0.30 -19.43 -3.75
C LEU A 53 1.19 -19.46 -4.99
N GLY A 54 0.61 -19.43 -6.20
CA GLY A 54 1.34 -19.31 -7.46
C GLY A 54 2.12 -18.00 -7.56
N MET A 55 1.49 -16.87 -7.21
CA MET A 55 2.19 -15.58 -7.10
C MET A 55 3.33 -15.65 -6.09
N ARG A 56 3.11 -16.27 -4.92
CA ARG A 56 4.13 -16.48 -3.89
C ARG A 56 5.25 -17.40 -4.33
N TYR A 57 4.97 -18.36 -5.21
CA TYR A 57 5.98 -19.22 -5.80
C TYR A 57 6.90 -18.44 -6.74
N ILE A 58 6.32 -17.59 -7.61
CA ILE A 58 7.05 -16.79 -8.61
C ILE A 58 7.92 -15.72 -7.94
N LEU A 59 7.37 -14.99 -6.96
CA LEU A 59 8.07 -13.89 -6.32
C LEU A 59 8.96 -14.40 -5.19
N ASP A 60 10.21 -13.93 -5.17
CA ASP A 60 11.21 -14.39 -4.21
C ASP A 60 11.21 -13.60 -2.93
N ARG A 61 11.43 -14.32 -1.83
CA ARG A 61 11.91 -13.76 -0.57
C ARG A 61 13.41 -13.97 -0.46
N ARG A 62 14.18 -12.89 -0.35
CA ARG A 62 15.65 -12.94 -0.33
C ARG A 62 16.19 -12.31 0.95
N TYR A 63 17.23 -12.90 1.50
CA TYR A 63 17.96 -12.31 2.62
C TYR A 63 19.14 -11.48 2.11
N TYR A 64 19.27 -10.27 2.63
CA TYR A 64 20.40 -9.38 2.41
C TYR A 64 21.13 -9.15 3.73
N SER A 65 22.43 -9.36 3.74
CA SER A 65 23.28 -9.06 4.89
C SER A 65 23.39 -7.55 5.10
N ALA A 66 23.64 -7.15 6.35
CA ALA A 66 23.94 -5.77 6.65
C ALA A 66 25.14 -5.29 5.82
N TYR A 67 25.05 -4.08 5.27
CA TYR A 67 26.15 -3.45 4.57
C TYR A 67 26.19 -1.96 4.89
N GLN A 68 27.41 -1.41 4.90
CA GLN A 68 27.65 0.01 5.08
C GLN A 68 28.09 0.59 3.74
N ILE A 69 27.48 1.72 3.37
CA ILE A 69 27.96 2.48 2.22
C ILE A 69 29.16 3.29 2.72
N PRO A 70 30.32 3.25 2.02
CA PRO A 70 31.47 4.01 2.44
C PRO A 70 31.15 5.51 2.46
N ARG A 71 31.77 6.22 3.41
CA ARG A 71 31.76 7.69 3.43
C ARG A 71 32.27 8.22 2.09
N PHE A 72 31.62 9.24 1.57
CA PHE A 72 31.98 9.84 0.29
C PHE A 72 32.07 11.35 0.45
N ASN A 73 32.89 11.97 -0.40
CA ASN A 73 32.88 13.41 -0.54
C ASN A 73 31.80 13.78 -1.58
N PRO A 74 30.91 14.74 -1.31
CA PRO A 74 29.94 15.24 -2.29
C PRO A 74 30.51 15.59 -3.67
N TYR A 75 31.78 16.01 -3.77
CA TYR A 75 32.42 16.26 -5.06
C TYR A 75 32.74 14.97 -5.83
N SER A 76 33.06 13.88 -5.12
CA SER A 76 33.45 12.60 -5.73
C SER A 76 32.28 11.82 -6.33
N SER A 77 31.03 12.15 -5.97
CA SER A 77 29.84 11.51 -6.52
C SER A 77 29.39 12.14 -7.85
N LEU A 78 29.88 13.31 -8.23
CA LEU A 78 29.50 13.98 -9.48
C LEU A 78 29.90 13.16 -10.71
N SER A 79 28.93 12.79 -11.55
CA SER A 79 29.14 12.00 -12.77
C SER A 79 28.86 12.83 -14.02
N TYR A 80 29.86 12.94 -14.90
CA TYR A 80 29.85 13.81 -16.08
C TYR A 80 28.89 13.40 -17.20
N ASN A 81 28.65 12.10 -17.41
CA ASN A 81 27.78 11.58 -18.48
C ASN A 81 26.30 11.99 -18.36
N VAL A 82 26.02 12.80 -17.34
CA VAL A 82 24.71 13.08 -16.79
C VAL A 82 24.59 14.59 -16.52
N ILE A 83 25.48 15.47 -17.00
CA ILE A 83 25.46 16.92 -16.70
C ILE A 83 25.18 17.69 -18.01
N GLY A 84 24.39 18.78 -17.92
CA GLY A 84 24.17 19.69 -19.05
C GLY A 84 25.43 20.53 -19.37
N ASN A 85 25.28 21.54 -20.22
CA ASN A 85 26.38 22.39 -20.68
C ASN A 85 26.36 23.83 -20.12
N ILE A 86 25.26 24.28 -19.53
CA ILE A 86 25.08 25.70 -19.13
C ILE A 86 24.56 25.80 -17.70
N THR A 87 25.14 26.71 -16.91
CA THR A 87 24.66 27.07 -15.57
C THR A 87 24.19 28.52 -15.57
N TYR A 88 22.97 28.76 -15.07
CA TYR A 88 22.40 30.10 -14.96
C TYR A 88 22.33 30.56 -13.51
N TYR A 89 22.50 31.86 -13.27
CA TYR A 89 22.27 32.46 -11.96
C TYR A 89 21.44 33.74 -12.05
N TYR A 90 20.65 34.00 -11.00
CA TYR A 90 19.83 35.17 -10.81
C TYR A 90 19.95 35.65 -9.35
N PRO A 91 20.03 36.96 -9.07
CA PRO A 91 20.09 38.08 -10.00
C PRO A 91 21.47 38.21 -10.65
N GLY A 92 21.55 38.90 -11.80
CA GLY A 92 22.80 39.21 -12.51
C GLY A 92 23.75 40.20 -11.82
N ASN A 93 23.82 40.18 -10.49
CA ASN A 93 24.61 41.09 -9.66
C ASN A 93 26.02 40.53 -9.37
N ILE A 94 26.96 41.41 -9.05
CA ILE A 94 28.37 41.06 -8.76
C ILE A 94 28.48 40.03 -7.62
N CYS A 95 27.63 40.15 -6.60
CA CYS A 95 27.65 39.23 -5.45
C CYS A 95 27.24 37.81 -5.85
N ALA A 96 26.11 37.65 -6.55
CA ALA A 96 25.64 36.37 -7.06
C ALA A 96 26.63 35.77 -8.08
N ALA A 97 27.19 36.62 -8.95
CA ALA A 97 28.22 36.24 -9.90
C ALA A 97 29.48 35.69 -9.20
N THR A 98 29.93 36.35 -8.13
CA THR A 98 31.11 35.93 -7.36
C THR A 98 30.92 34.56 -6.72
N ILE A 99 29.74 34.29 -6.16
CA ILE A 99 29.43 33.01 -5.54
C ILE A 99 29.30 31.91 -6.61
N ALA A 100 28.53 32.17 -7.66
CA ALA A 100 28.29 31.20 -8.71
C ALA A 100 29.58 30.82 -9.46
N THR A 101 30.40 31.81 -9.82
CA THR A 101 31.68 31.58 -10.51
C THR A 101 32.68 30.83 -9.64
N LYS A 102 32.84 31.22 -8.36
CA LYS A 102 33.70 30.48 -7.43
C LYS A 102 33.21 29.05 -7.19
N ALA A 103 31.90 28.86 -7.06
CA ALA A 103 31.30 27.53 -6.89
C ALA A 103 31.56 26.62 -8.09
N VAL A 104 31.45 27.13 -9.31
CA VAL A 104 31.75 26.38 -10.55
C VAL A 104 33.26 26.13 -10.70
N ASN A 105 34.10 27.08 -10.31
CA ASN A 105 35.56 26.89 -10.32
C ASN A 105 36.01 25.82 -9.32
N ASP A 106 35.44 25.82 -8.11
CA ASP A 106 35.68 24.79 -7.09
C ASP A 106 35.21 23.41 -7.59
N LEU A 107 34.08 23.35 -8.29
CA LEU A 107 33.59 22.12 -8.93
C LEU A 107 34.55 21.63 -10.02
N ASN A 108 35.02 22.52 -10.89
CA ASN A 108 35.98 22.19 -11.95
C ASN A 108 37.34 21.72 -11.43
N ALA A 109 37.78 22.26 -10.30
CA ALA A 109 39.03 21.85 -9.66
C ALA A 109 38.98 20.40 -9.14
N GLN A 110 37.79 19.90 -8.81
CA GLN A 110 37.60 18.53 -8.31
C GLN A 110 37.13 17.57 -9.42
N VAL A 111 36.36 18.07 -10.38
CA VAL A 111 35.78 17.33 -11.50
C VAL A 111 36.09 18.12 -12.77
N SER A 112 37.17 17.76 -13.45
CA SER A 112 37.74 18.50 -14.59
C SER A 112 36.83 18.65 -15.81
N THR A 113 35.62 18.11 -15.76
CA THR A 113 34.66 18.03 -16.85
C THR A 113 33.35 18.77 -16.56
N PHE A 114 33.25 19.56 -15.48
CA PHE A 114 32.03 20.34 -15.21
C PHE A 114 31.91 21.51 -16.22
N PRO A 115 30.70 21.87 -16.71
CA PRO A 115 30.55 22.97 -17.66
C PRO A 115 30.95 24.31 -17.05
N THR A 116 31.87 25.02 -17.70
CA THR A 116 32.33 26.37 -17.33
C THR A 116 31.43 27.49 -17.87
N ASN A 117 30.41 27.16 -18.66
CA ASN A 117 29.51 28.14 -19.27
C ASN A 117 28.52 28.66 -18.23
N ILE A 118 28.79 29.84 -17.68
CA ILE A 118 27.97 30.50 -16.66
C ILE A 118 27.34 31.75 -17.27
N GLN A 119 26.01 31.87 -17.18
CA GLN A 119 25.27 33.02 -17.72
C GLN A 119 24.41 33.68 -16.64
N ALA A 120 24.44 35.01 -16.61
CA ALA A 120 23.60 35.82 -15.73
C ALA A 120 22.20 35.96 -16.33
N ILE A 121 21.17 35.89 -15.51
CA ILE A 121 19.80 36.25 -15.89
C ILE A 121 19.40 37.49 -15.07
N SER A 122 18.90 38.52 -15.76
CA SER A 122 18.42 39.77 -15.15
C SER A 122 16.93 39.76 -14.84
N ASP A 123 16.13 38.94 -15.54
CA ASP A 123 14.68 38.84 -15.35
C ASP A 123 14.24 37.48 -14.80
N PRO A 124 13.47 37.43 -13.69
CA PRO A 124 13.05 36.18 -13.06
C PRO A 124 11.93 35.46 -13.82
N THR A 125 11.26 36.13 -14.75
CA THR A 125 10.10 35.63 -15.51
C THR A 125 10.43 35.24 -16.94
N LEU A 126 11.65 34.75 -17.21
CA LEU A 126 12.05 34.34 -18.56
C LEU A 126 11.25 33.10 -19.02
N SER A 127 10.05 33.35 -19.53
CA SER A 127 9.12 32.38 -20.11
C SER A 127 9.55 31.89 -21.50
N THR A 128 10.77 32.25 -21.94
CA THR A 128 11.28 32.06 -23.29
C THR A 128 12.66 31.37 -23.32
N LEU A 129 13.02 30.59 -22.30
CA LEU A 129 14.10 29.63 -22.46
C LEU A 129 13.64 28.57 -23.48
N SER A 130 14.29 28.53 -24.65
CA SER A 130 13.97 27.54 -25.68
C SER A 130 14.14 26.13 -25.12
N ASN A 131 13.34 25.17 -25.59
CA ASN A 131 13.46 23.77 -25.12
C ASN A 131 14.89 23.20 -25.27
N THR A 132 15.66 23.68 -26.23
CA THR A 132 17.08 23.31 -26.42
C THR A 132 17.99 23.86 -25.31
N THR A 133 17.71 25.05 -24.78
CA THR A 133 18.42 25.61 -23.61
C THR A 133 18.05 24.89 -22.31
N LEU A 134 16.78 24.51 -22.13
CA LEU A 134 16.35 23.71 -20.99
C LEU A 134 16.94 22.29 -21.00
N GLN A 135 17.15 21.70 -22.19
CA GLN A 135 17.81 20.41 -22.32
C GLN A 135 19.32 20.45 -22.07
N SER A 136 19.95 21.62 -22.24
CA SER A 136 21.37 21.84 -21.95
C SER A 136 21.63 22.50 -20.59
N LEU A 137 20.57 22.73 -19.80
CA LEU A 137 20.67 23.27 -18.45
C LEU A 137 21.29 22.26 -17.50
N THR A 138 22.33 22.69 -16.79
CA THR A 138 22.89 21.96 -15.65
C THR A 138 22.18 22.35 -14.37
N ALA A 139 22.25 23.63 -14.04
CA ALA A 139 21.73 24.20 -12.81
C ALA A 139 21.25 25.63 -13.04
N PHE A 140 20.16 26.01 -12.36
CA PHE A 140 19.67 27.37 -12.25
C PHE A 140 19.66 27.76 -10.77
N ILE A 141 20.42 28.80 -10.43
CA ILE A 141 20.63 29.28 -9.07
C ILE A 141 19.90 30.61 -8.92
N GLN A 142 18.81 30.63 -8.16
CA GLN A 142 18.06 31.84 -7.86
C GLN A 142 18.32 32.28 -6.43
N PHE A 143 19.02 33.39 -6.25
CA PHE A 143 19.14 34.07 -4.97
C PHE A 143 17.96 35.01 -4.78
N THR A 144 17.32 34.95 -3.60
CA THR A 144 16.07 35.68 -3.31
C THR A 144 16.29 36.97 -2.54
N ASN A 145 17.47 37.15 -1.96
CA ASN A 145 17.80 38.27 -1.07
C ASN A 145 19.12 38.97 -1.45
N LEU A 146 19.55 38.85 -2.71
CA LEU A 146 20.78 39.45 -3.24
C LEU A 146 20.55 40.51 -4.32
N ASP A 147 19.31 40.96 -4.49
CA ASP A 147 18.90 41.91 -5.53
C ASP A 147 19.52 43.31 -5.33
N SER A 148 19.76 43.71 -4.09
CA SER A 148 20.33 45.02 -3.74
C SER A 148 21.85 45.01 -3.51
N CYS A 149 22.52 43.88 -3.77
CA CYS A 149 23.95 43.73 -3.47
C CYS A 149 24.82 44.35 -4.56
N THR A 150 25.36 45.54 -4.29
CA THR A 150 26.19 46.32 -5.23
C THR A 150 27.69 46.03 -5.08
N ASN A 151 28.16 45.70 -3.88
CA ASN A 151 29.57 45.41 -3.59
C ASN A 151 29.75 44.08 -2.85
N ALA A 152 30.88 43.41 -3.11
CA ALA A 152 31.30 42.20 -2.40
C ALA A 152 31.69 42.41 -0.92
N SER A 153 31.41 43.60 -0.37
CA SER A 153 31.60 43.92 1.05
C SER A 153 30.27 44.11 1.80
N THR A 154 29.13 44.19 1.10
CA THR A 154 27.80 44.49 1.66
C THR A 154 26.84 43.31 1.51
N MET A 155 27.33 42.09 1.74
CA MET A 155 26.48 40.90 1.63
C MET A 155 25.66 40.70 2.90
N PRO A 156 24.39 40.30 2.79
CA PRO A 156 23.56 40.02 3.96
C PRO A 156 24.08 38.82 4.77
N ASP A 157 23.89 38.87 6.09
CA ASP A 157 24.28 37.80 7.03
C ASP A 157 23.58 36.47 6.75
N GLU A 158 22.36 36.53 6.20
CA GLU A 158 21.60 35.37 5.75
C GLU A 158 21.50 35.38 4.22
N VAL A 159 21.78 34.26 3.56
CA VAL A 159 21.72 34.12 2.09
C VAL A 159 20.73 33.03 1.73
N LYS A 160 19.65 33.39 1.04
CA LYS A 160 18.59 32.47 0.63
C LYS A 160 18.65 32.22 -0.86
N TYR A 161 18.87 30.96 -1.24
CA TYR A 161 18.90 30.54 -2.63
C TYR A 161 17.97 29.35 -2.91
N THR A 162 17.51 29.28 -4.14
CA THR A 162 16.78 28.14 -4.71
C THR A 162 17.64 27.56 -5.83
N LEU A 163 17.88 26.26 -5.77
CA LEU A 163 18.63 25.52 -6.80
C LEU A 163 17.65 24.66 -7.59
N ARG A 164 17.59 24.86 -8.90
CA ARG A 164 16.81 24.03 -9.82
C ARG A 164 17.75 23.34 -10.79
N MET A 165 17.50 22.07 -11.07
CA MET A 165 18.27 21.26 -12.01
C MET A 165 17.39 20.87 -13.19
N GLN A 166 17.97 20.23 -14.21
CA GLN A 166 17.20 19.71 -15.34
C GLN A 166 16.11 18.70 -14.90
N GLU A 167 14.86 19.05 -15.18
CA GLU A 167 13.68 18.22 -14.89
C GLU A 167 13.26 17.30 -16.05
N ASN A 168 13.73 17.53 -17.28
CA ASN A 168 13.34 16.76 -18.47
C ASN A 168 14.56 16.18 -19.21
N GLY A 169 14.62 14.85 -19.39
CA GLY A 169 15.67 14.14 -20.14
C GLY A 169 15.85 12.67 -19.70
N PRO A 170 16.71 11.87 -20.33
CA PRO A 170 16.91 10.45 -19.97
C PRO A 170 17.44 10.23 -18.54
N ASN A 171 17.83 11.31 -17.84
CA ASN A 171 18.46 11.27 -16.52
C ASN A 171 17.91 12.37 -15.58
N TYR A 172 16.61 12.67 -15.60
CA TYR A 172 16.04 13.74 -14.76
C TYR A 172 16.19 13.46 -13.24
N TYR A 173 16.22 14.53 -12.46
CA TYR A 173 16.12 14.50 -11.01
C TYR A 173 14.83 15.21 -10.57
N HIS A 174 13.92 14.49 -9.92
CA HIS A 174 12.82 15.11 -9.20
C HIS A 174 13.01 14.95 -7.69
N ALA A 175 12.87 16.05 -6.96
CA ALA A 175 12.96 16.04 -5.50
C ALA A 175 11.94 15.07 -4.86
N GLN A 176 10.77 14.90 -5.48
CA GLN A 176 9.72 13.96 -5.03
C GLN A 176 10.14 12.48 -5.07
N ASP A 177 11.10 12.11 -5.93
CA ASP A 177 11.56 10.72 -6.05
C ASP A 177 12.49 10.33 -4.90
N VAL A 178 13.09 11.33 -4.25
CA VAL A 178 13.92 11.18 -3.04
C VAL A 178 13.10 11.43 -1.79
N MET A 179 12.21 12.44 -1.81
CA MET A 179 11.32 12.79 -0.70
C MET A 179 9.95 12.12 -0.89
N ILE A 180 9.91 10.82 -0.64
CA ILE A 180 8.71 9.99 -0.79
C ILE A 180 7.67 10.38 0.26
N SER A 181 6.42 10.58 -0.16
CA SER A 181 5.31 10.91 0.74
C SER A 181 4.93 9.72 1.64
N PRO A 182 4.38 9.95 2.85
CA PRO A 182 3.94 8.87 3.75
C PRO A 182 3.02 7.84 3.09
N ASN A 183 2.13 8.29 2.20
CA ASN A 183 1.18 7.42 1.50
C ASN A 183 1.88 6.51 0.47
N ALA A 184 2.97 6.96 -0.16
CA ALA A 184 3.68 6.16 -1.14
C ALA A 184 4.42 4.95 -0.53
N TYR A 185 4.73 4.96 0.78
CA TYR A 185 5.23 3.78 1.49
C TYR A 185 4.19 2.65 1.60
N MET A 186 2.90 2.97 1.58
CA MET A 186 1.85 1.96 1.74
C MET A 186 1.65 1.10 0.49
N TRP A 187 2.01 1.61 -0.69
CA TRP A 187 1.59 0.98 -1.96
C TRP A 187 2.70 0.26 -2.71
N GLN A 188 3.97 0.68 -2.59
CA GLN A 188 5.01 0.20 -3.52
C GLN A 188 6.45 0.18 -2.98
N ARG A 189 6.75 0.78 -1.82
CA ARG A 189 8.13 0.83 -1.32
C ARG A 189 8.21 0.45 0.13
N ALA A 190 8.53 -0.81 0.36
CA ALA A 190 8.84 -1.26 1.70
C ALA A 190 10.14 -0.56 2.16
N PRO A 191 10.38 -0.34 3.47
CA PRO A 191 11.59 0.33 3.94
C PRO A 191 12.89 -0.28 3.37
N GLU A 192 12.87 -1.58 3.04
CA GLU A 192 13.96 -2.32 2.42
C GLU A 192 14.32 -1.83 1.01
N ASP A 193 13.38 -1.19 0.30
CA ASP A 193 13.63 -0.64 -1.04
C ASP A 193 14.55 0.59 -0.98
N PHE A 194 14.69 1.28 0.16
CA PHE A 194 15.71 2.33 0.30
C PHE A 194 17.13 1.81 0.15
N CYS A 195 17.36 0.58 0.61
CA CYS A 195 18.65 -0.07 0.47
C CYS A 195 18.90 -0.53 -0.99
N GLN A 196 17.87 -0.63 -1.82
CA GLN A 196 17.98 -1.08 -3.21
C GLN A 196 17.85 0.03 -4.25
N SER A 197 17.13 1.09 -3.91
CA SER A 197 16.80 2.24 -4.75
C SER A 197 18.04 3.11 -4.97
N THR A 198 18.96 2.59 -5.75
CA THR A 198 20.18 3.30 -6.12
C THR A 198 19.94 4.33 -7.20
N SER A 199 18.95 4.20 -8.09
CA SER A 199 18.85 5.08 -9.27
C SER A 199 18.46 6.52 -8.96
N SER A 200 17.29 6.77 -8.35
CA SER A 200 16.83 8.14 -8.04
C SER A 200 17.71 8.83 -7.01
N PHE A 201 18.21 8.07 -6.04
CA PHE A 201 19.15 8.56 -5.05
C PHE A 201 20.55 8.83 -5.64
N SER A 202 21.02 7.97 -6.55
CA SER A 202 22.25 8.20 -7.34
C SER A 202 22.13 9.47 -8.18
N ASN A 203 20.97 9.75 -8.80
CA ASN A 203 20.77 11.00 -9.53
C ASN A 203 20.87 12.24 -8.61
N TYR A 204 20.35 12.17 -7.39
CA TYR A 204 20.52 13.23 -6.39
C TYR A 204 21.99 13.43 -6.00
N LEU A 205 22.67 12.33 -5.65
CA LEU A 205 24.09 12.34 -5.25
C LEU A 205 25.01 12.83 -6.38
N ASN A 206 24.73 12.44 -7.62
CA ASN A 206 25.60 12.67 -8.77
C ASN A 206 25.37 14.02 -9.47
N ARG A 207 24.27 14.72 -9.18
CA ARG A 207 23.90 15.98 -9.84
C ARG A 207 23.69 17.12 -8.85
N PHE A 208 22.76 16.94 -7.92
CA PHE A 208 22.29 18.02 -7.06
C PHE A 208 23.26 18.28 -5.91
N LEU A 209 23.66 17.22 -5.22
CA LEU A 209 24.37 17.33 -3.95
C LEU A 209 25.73 18.04 -4.07
N GLY A 210 26.51 17.73 -5.11
CA GLY A 210 27.81 18.37 -5.33
C GLY A 210 27.70 19.87 -5.66
N VAL A 211 26.71 20.27 -6.48
CA VAL A 211 26.47 21.69 -6.79
C VAL A 211 25.97 22.45 -5.55
N GLN A 212 25.02 21.86 -4.81
CA GLN A 212 24.53 22.42 -3.55
C GLN A 212 25.67 22.60 -2.54
N TYR A 213 26.52 21.58 -2.40
CA TYR A 213 27.69 21.61 -1.51
C TYR A 213 28.67 22.73 -1.90
N SER A 214 28.96 22.89 -3.19
CA SER A 214 29.87 23.95 -3.66
C SER A 214 29.32 25.36 -3.41
N ILE A 215 28.03 25.57 -3.64
CA ILE A 215 27.37 26.86 -3.36
C ILE A 215 27.41 27.16 -1.86
N ASN A 216 27.03 26.20 -1.02
CA ASN A 216 27.04 26.35 0.43
C ASN A 216 28.44 26.65 0.97
N LEU A 217 29.46 25.93 0.52
CA LEU A 217 30.83 26.19 0.93
C LEU A 217 31.29 27.61 0.53
N ASN A 218 30.92 28.09 -0.66
CA ASN A 218 31.28 29.43 -1.11
C ASN A 218 30.53 30.52 -0.34
N ILE A 219 29.28 30.29 0.04
CA ILE A 219 28.54 31.17 0.96
C ILE A 219 29.23 31.19 2.33
N ILE A 220 29.59 30.03 2.89
CA ILE A 220 30.26 29.94 4.19
C ILE A 220 31.63 30.65 4.15
N LYS A 221 32.45 30.38 3.13
CA LYS A 221 33.76 31.04 2.94
C LYS A 221 33.60 32.56 2.90
N TYR A 222 32.55 33.04 2.25
CA TYR A 222 32.26 34.45 2.13
C TYR A 222 31.83 35.05 3.48
N VAL A 223 30.82 34.49 4.14
CA VAL A 223 30.27 35.00 5.40
C VAL A 223 31.32 34.96 6.52
N THR A 224 32.14 33.92 6.56
CA THR A 224 33.20 33.75 7.57
C THR A 224 34.52 34.43 7.20
N ASN A 225 34.63 35.00 5.99
CA ASN A 225 35.86 35.54 5.42
C ASN A 225 37.06 34.56 5.49
N THR A 226 36.79 33.27 5.27
CA THR A 226 37.79 32.20 5.36
C THR A 226 38.31 31.82 3.98
N THR A 227 39.63 31.79 3.80
CA THR A 227 40.30 31.39 2.55
C THR A 227 40.72 29.91 2.53
N GLN A 228 40.44 29.16 3.59
CA GLN A 228 40.78 27.75 3.68
C GLN A 228 40.02 26.92 2.65
N ASN A 229 40.72 25.93 2.08
CA ASN A 229 40.09 24.97 1.18
C ASN A 229 39.28 23.95 1.98
N LEU A 230 37.99 24.24 2.18
CA LEU A 230 37.05 23.38 2.89
C LEU A 230 36.50 22.24 2.02
N ALA A 231 36.86 22.17 0.73
CA ALA A 231 36.27 21.25 -0.24
C ALA A 231 36.40 19.77 0.17
N SER A 232 37.53 19.41 0.78
CA SER A 232 37.84 18.04 1.23
C SER A 232 37.51 17.76 2.70
N SER A 233 36.99 18.73 3.45
CA SER A 233 36.85 18.63 4.91
C SER A 233 35.56 17.94 5.38
N ILE A 234 34.49 18.00 4.56
CA ILE A 234 33.19 17.45 4.93
C ILE A 234 32.95 16.17 4.14
N TYR A 235 32.68 15.09 4.89
CA TYR A 235 32.29 13.81 4.35
C TYR A 235 30.83 13.55 4.70
N MET A 236 30.10 12.98 3.75
CA MET A 236 28.76 12.46 4.00
C MET A 236 28.82 10.96 4.19
N ASN A 237 28.00 10.49 5.12
CA ASN A 237 27.83 9.08 5.37
C ASN A 237 26.35 8.73 5.27
N HIS A 238 26.06 7.62 4.64
CA HIS A 238 24.71 7.07 4.65
C HIS A 238 24.48 6.35 5.98
N PHE A 239 23.23 6.33 6.43
CA PHE A 239 22.86 5.35 7.44
C PHE A 239 23.07 3.96 6.84
N GLY A 240 23.78 3.11 7.59
CA GLY A 240 24.03 1.73 7.16
C GLY A 240 22.71 0.97 7.01
N CYS A 241 22.65 0.09 6.02
CA CYS A 241 21.51 -0.80 5.85
C CYS A 241 21.66 -2.00 6.77
N PRO A 242 20.75 -2.22 7.74
CA PRO A 242 20.77 -3.41 8.56
C PRO A 242 20.49 -4.65 7.70
N ALA A 243 20.70 -5.85 8.23
CA ALA A 243 20.29 -7.07 7.54
C ALA A 243 18.76 -7.09 7.41
N TYR A 244 18.26 -7.37 6.20
CA TYR A 244 16.82 -7.36 5.92
C TYR A 244 16.40 -8.51 4.99
N TYR A 245 15.11 -8.83 5.03
CA TYR A 245 14.49 -9.74 4.08
C TYR A 245 13.75 -8.92 3.03
N LEU A 246 14.18 -8.98 1.78
CA LEU A 246 13.42 -8.41 0.68
C LEU A 246 12.24 -9.33 0.38
N ASP A 247 11.03 -8.80 0.57
CA ASP A 247 9.78 -9.48 0.23
C ASP A 247 8.82 -8.50 -0.48
N GLN A 248 8.91 -8.46 -1.81
CA GLN A 248 8.06 -7.58 -2.64
C GLN A 248 6.57 -7.91 -2.52
N LEU A 249 6.22 -9.15 -2.15
CA LEU A 249 4.82 -9.50 -1.94
C LEU A 249 4.29 -8.97 -0.62
N GLN A 250 5.14 -8.83 0.39
CA GLN A 250 4.71 -8.37 1.72
C GLN A 250 4.16 -6.94 1.68
N SER A 251 4.75 -6.03 0.90
CA SER A 251 4.24 -4.67 0.73
C SER A 251 2.87 -4.64 0.02
N ILE A 252 2.67 -5.55 -0.92
CA ILE A 252 1.44 -5.66 -1.71
C ILE A 252 0.32 -6.37 -0.92
N TYR A 253 0.67 -7.26 0.01
CA TYR A 253 -0.28 -8.07 0.78
C TYR A 253 -1.27 -7.27 1.62
N GLY A 254 -0.91 -6.07 2.08
CA GLY A 254 -1.83 -5.22 2.83
C GLY A 254 -3.16 -4.97 2.11
N PHE A 255 -3.11 -4.77 0.80
CA PHE A 255 -4.30 -4.52 -0.02
C PHE A 255 -4.86 -5.80 -0.67
N PHE A 256 -3.99 -6.66 -1.20
CA PHE A 256 -4.44 -7.79 -2.01
C PHE A 256 -5.01 -8.95 -1.19
N ILE A 257 -4.48 -9.25 0.00
CA ILE A 257 -4.99 -10.39 0.79
C ILE A 257 -6.47 -10.21 1.15
N PRO A 258 -6.93 -9.06 1.67
CA PRO A 258 -8.34 -8.80 1.89
C PRO A 258 -9.18 -8.98 0.62
N ILE A 259 -8.69 -8.55 -0.56
CA ILE A 259 -9.38 -8.76 -1.85
C ILE A 259 -9.61 -10.25 -2.11
N PHE A 260 -8.55 -11.06 -2.01
CA PHE A 260 -8.64 -12.48 -2.31
C PHE A 260 -9.59 -13.19 -1.35
N PHE A 261 -9.50 -12.92 -0.05
CA PHE A 261 -10.42 -13.49 0.93
C PHE A 261 -11.88 -13.05 0.65
N SER A 262 -12.09 -11.79 0.31
CA SER A 262 -13.40 -11.26 -0.09
C SER A 262 -13.98 -12.00 -1.31
N ILE A 263 -13.17 -12.25 -2.34
CA ILE A 263 -13.58 -12.99 -3.54
C ILE A 263 -13.90 -14.46 -3.23
N VAL A 264 -13.17 -15.09 -2.30
CA VAL A 264 -13.49 -16.46 -1.87
C VAL A 264 -14.85 -16.51 -1.18
N PHE A 265 -15.19 -15.51 -0.38
CA PHE A 265 -16.43 -15.49 0.41
C PHE A 265 -17.66 -14.94 -0.33
N VAL A 266 -17.49 -14.14 -1.39
CA VAL A 266 -18.61 -13.47 -2.10
C VAL A 266 -19.62 -14.46 -2.69
N VAL A 267 -19.15 -15.59 -3.22
CA VAL A 267 -20.03 -16.56 -3.88
C VAL A 267 -20.94 -17.22 -2.84
N THR A 268 -20.39 -17.65 -1.71
CA THR A 268 -21.17 -18.19 -0.60
C THR A 268 -22.17 -17.17 -0.06
N PHE A 269 -21.79 -15.88 0.01
CA PHE A 269 -22.70 -14.82 0.41
C PHE A 269 -23.90 -14.70 -0.53
N ILE A 270 -23.65 -14.57 -1.84
CA ILE A 270 -24.69 -14.43 -2.86
C ILE A 270 -25.60 -15.65 -2.90
N MET A 271 -25.03 -16.85 -2.82
CA MET A 271 -25.80 -18.08 -2.82
C MET A 271 -26.69 -18.16 -1.58
N ASN A 272 -26.18 -17.80 -0.40
CA ASN A 272 -26.97 -17.80 0.82
C ASN A 272 -28.15 -16.83 0.77
N VAL A 273 -27.92 -15.59 0.34
CA VAL A 273 -28.99 -14.60 0.11
C VAL A 273 -30.04 -15.17 -0.84
N GLY A 274 -29.60 -15.79 -1.94
CA GLY A 274 -30.47 -16.44 -2.91
C GLY A 274 -31.37 -17.52 -2.30
N TYR A 275 -30.83 -18.40 -1.46
CA TYR A 275 -31.62 -19.46 -0.83
C TYR A 275 -32.64 -18.91 0.17
N VAL A 276 -32.25 -17.92 0.98
CA VAL A 276 -33.16 -17.28 1.96
C VAL A 276 -34.36 -16.64 1.25
N VAL A 277 -34.11 -15.98 0.12
CA VAL A 277 -35.16 -15.34 -0.68
C VAL A 277 -35.98 -16.40 -1.45
N GLN A 278 -35.34 -17.46 -1.96
CA GLN A 278 -36.04 -18.54 -2.65
C GLN A 278 -37.02 -19.28 -1.72
N GLU A 279 -36.64 -19.51 -0.47
CA GLU A 279 -37.54 -20.11 0.51
C GLU A 279 -38.74 -19.20 0.81
N ARG A 280 -38.53 -17.88 0.79
CA ARG A 280 -39.59 -16.90 0.96
C ARG A 280 -40.52 -16.85 -0.25
N GLU A 281 -39.97 -16.87 -1.46
CA GLU A 281 -40.72 -16.89 -2.73
C GLU A 281 -41.62 -18.11 -2.81
N ASN A 282 -41.10 -19.28 -2.44
CA ASN A 282 -41.85 -20.54 -2.40
C ASN A 282 -42.86 -20.63 -1.24
N LYS A 283 -43.05 -19.55 -0.47
CA LYS A 283 -43.92 -19.47 0.72
C LYS A 283 -43.68 -20.59 1.74
N THR A 284 -42.49 -21.19 1.72
CA THR A 284 -42.16 -22.32 2.59
C THR A 284 -42.13 -21.88 4.06
N LYS A 285 -41.77 -20.61 4.33
CA LYS A 285 -41.87 -20.03 5.67
C LYS A 285 -43.32 -19.92 6.17
N GLU A 286 -44.27 -19.62 5.29
CA GLU A 286 -45.70 -19.54 5.64
C GLU A 286 -46.26 -20.93 5.90
N TYR A 287 -45.90 -21.88 5.04
CA TYR A 287 -46.24 -23.30 5.23
C TYR A 287 -45.75 -23.80 6.59
N LEU A 288 -44.47 -23.59 6.93
CA LEU A 288 -43.90 -23.99 8.23
C LEU A 288 -44.59 -23.31 9.42
N ARG A 289 -45.09 -22.08 9.24
CA ARG A 289 -45.86 -21.37 10.26
C ARG A 289 -47.20 -22.05 10.56
N ILE A 290 -47.85 -22.62 9.53
CA ILE A 290 -49.10 -23.39 9.68
C ILE A 290 -48.86 -24.66 10.49
N TYR A 291 -47.70 -25.32 10.33
CA TYR A 291 -47.29 -26.46 11.17
C TYR A 291 -46.90 -26.07 12.61
N GLY A 292 -47.01 -24.79 12.97
CA GLY A 292 -46.69 -24.30 14.32
C GLY A 292 -45.20 -24.05 14.58
N LEU A 293 -44.35 -24.05 13.54
CA LEU A 293 -42.94 -23.68 13.69
C LEU A 293 -42.77 -22.16 13.74
N ARG A 294 -41.89 -21.70 14.63
CA ARG A 294 -41.59 -20.27 14.78
C ARG A 294 -40.65 -19.81 13.68
N THR A 295 -40.94 -18.67 13.06
CA THR A 295 -40.20 -18.14 11.90
C THR A 295 -38.74 -17.78 12.20
N TRP A 296 -38.41 -17.37 13.45
CA TRP A 296 -37.03 -17.05 13.84
C TRP A 296 -36.12 -18.28 13.86
N ILE A 297 -36.66 -19.47 14.16
CA ILE A 297 -35.91 -20.74 14.14
C ILE A 297 -35.40 -21.01 12.73
N ASN A 298 -36.22 -20.74 11.72
CA ASN A 298 -35.83 -20.90 10.32
C ASN A 298 -34.69 -19.93 9.94
N ASN A 299 -34.73 -18.68 10.39
CA ASN A 299 -33.62 -17.75 10.17
C ASN A 299 -32.33 -18.23 10.86
N LEU A 300 -32.41 -18.79 12.08
CA LEU A 300 -31.26 -19.38 12.76
C LEU A 300 -30.70 -20.62 12.06
N VAL A 301 -31.55 -21.45 11.46
CA VAL A 301 -31.12 -22.61 10.67
C VAL A 301 -30.30 -22.16 9.47
N TRP A 302 -30.73 -21.11 8.77
CA TRP A 302 -29.94 -20.52 7.68
C TRP A 302 -28.59 -19.99 8.17
N VAL A 303 -28.57 -19.21 9.24
CA VAL A 303 -27.30 -18.70 9.82
C VAL A 303 -26.37 -19.86 10.19
N THR A 304 -26.88 -20.89 10.86
CA THR A 304 -26.07 -22.04 11.30
C THR A 304 -25.51 -22.83 10.12
N ARG A 305 -26.33 -23.05 9.08
CA ARG A 305 -25.90 -23.72 7.85
C ARG A 305 -24.78 -22.92 7.16
N SER A 306 -24.95 -21.60 7.01
CA SER A 306 -23.92 -20.73 6.41
C SER A 306 -22.63 -20.75 7.21
N MET A 307 -22.74 -20.69 8.55
CA MET A 307 -21.60 -20.72 9.45
C MET A 307 -20.75 -21.98 9.25
N ILE A 308 -21.36 -23.15 9.02
CA ILE A 308 -20.63 -24.40 8.76
C ILE A 308 -19.87 -24.33 7.42
N ILE A 309 -20.49 -23.79 6.37
CA ILE A 309 -19.83 -23.66 5.06
C ILE A 309 -18.65 -22.70 5.18
N TYR A 310 -18.85 -21.54 5.81
CA TYR A 310 -17.78 -20.57 6.04
C TYR A 310 -16.69 -21.07 6.98
N PHE A 311 -17.01 -21.92 7.95
CA PHE A 311 -16.02 -22.60 8.80
C PHE A 311 -15.09 -23.47 7.96
N ILE A 312 -15.65 -24.27 7.04
CA ILE A 312 -14.86 -25.10 6.12
C ILE A 312 -14.00 -24.20 5.23
N LEU A 313 -14.58 -23.16 4.61
CA LEU A 313 -13.82 -22.23 3.78
C LEU A 313 -12.70 -21.52 4.55
N SER A 314 -12.97 -21.03 5.76
CA SER A 314 -11.97 -20.39 6.61
C SER A 314 -10.84 -21.35 6.99
N SER A 315 -11.16 -22.62 7.24
CA SER A 315 -10.15 -23.65 7.51
C SER A 315 -9.28 -23.93 6.28
N VAL A 316 -9.89 -24.03 5.08
CA VAL A 316 -9.18 -24.24 3.81
C VAL A 316 -8.26 -23.05 3.53
N VAL A 317 -8.77 -21.82 3.64
CA VAL A 317 -8.00 -20.58 3.46
C VAL A 317 -6.83 -20.54 4.44
N THR A 318 -7.07 -20.81 5.72
CA THR A 318 -6.02 -20.80 6.75
C THR A 318 -4.93 -21.82 6.44
N VAL A 319 -5.31 -23.07 6.12
CA VAL A 319 -4.34 -24.14 5.80
C VAL A 319 -3.53 -23.75 4.58
N LEU A 320 -4.18 -23.31 3.49
CA LEU A 320 -3.50 -22.90 2.26
C LEU A 320 -2.57 -21.70 2.47
N SER A 321 -2.96 -20.72 3.28
CA SER A 321 -2.11 -19.56 3.61
C SER A 321 -0.83 -19.94 4.39
N LEU A 322 -0.85 -21.05 5.10
CA LEU A 322 0.29 -21.51 5.92
C LEU A 322 1.15 -22.58 5.22
N VAL A 323 0.75 -23.01 4.02
CA VAL A 323 1.55 -23.95 3.23
C VAL A 323 2.92 -23.33 2.96
N VAL A 324 3.95 -24.04 3.41
CA VAL A 324 5.34 -23.70 3.13
C VAL A 324 5.70 -24.19 1.74
N LEU A 325 6.02 -23.26 0.86
CA LEU A 325 6.47 -23.56 -0.49
C LEU A 325 7.97 -23.90 -0.48
N PRO A 326 8.39 -24.89 -1.29
CA PRO A 326 9.80 -25.28 -1.37
C PRO A 326 10.66 -24.12 -1.87
N SER A 327 11.81 -23.93 -1.24
CA SER A 327 12.82 -22.99 -1.73
C SER A 327 13.45 -23.58 -3.00
N SER A 328 13.33 -22.89 -4.14
CA SER A 328 14.04 -23.28 -5.36
C SER A 328 15.52 -22.92 -5.21
N ASN A 329 16.37 -23.95 -5.16
CA ASN A 329 17.83 -23.90 -4.94
C ASN A 329 18.64 -23.21 -6.05
N SER A 330 17.99 -22.63 -7.06
CA SER A 330 18.65 -22.12 -8.26
C SER A 330 19.40 -20.80 -8.05
N ARG A 331 19.29 -20.13 -6.88
CA ARG A 331 19.95 -18.84 -6.59
C ARG A 331 20.35 -18.72 -5.10
N PRO A 332 21.51 -18.14 -4.77
CA PRO A 332 21.93 -17.92 -3.38
C PRO A 332 21.03 -16.91 -2.64
N GLY A 333 20.80 -17.12 -1.35
CA GLY A 333 20.09 -16.18 -0.47
C GLY A 333 18.56 -16.29 -0.39
N ARG A 334 17.95 -17.31 -1.02
CA ARG A 334 16.50 -17.58 -0.91
C ARG A 334 16.15 -18.27 0.41
N VAL A 335 15.05 -17.84 1.03
CA VAL A 335 14.54 -18.36 2.30
C VAL A 335 13.18 -19.02 2.10
N SER A 336 12.76 -19.88 3.03
CA SER A 336 11.42 -20.49 3.07
C SER A 336 10.32 -19.45 2.84
N LYS A 337 9.36 -19.81 1.98
CA LYS A 337 8.26 -18.94 1.55
C LYS A 337 6.92 -19.52 1.99
N ALA A 338 6.22 -18.83 2.89
CA ALA A 338 4.79 -19.01 3.11
C ALA A 338 4.06 -17.69 2.79
N LEU A 339 2.73 -17.74 2.64
CA LEU A 339 1.92 -16.51 2.50
C LEU A 339 2.06 -15.67 3.78
N PHE A 340 1.93 -16.32 4.94
CA PHE A 340 2.23 -15.72 6.25
C PHE A 340 3.34 -16.50 6.97
N ASN A 341 4.53 -15.91 7.06
CA ASN A 341 5.68 -16.56 7.68
C ASN A 341 5.68 -16.50 9.21
N TYR A 342 5.08 -15.45 9.78
CA TYR A 342 5.18 -15.15 11.22
C TYR A 342 3.82 -15.18 11.95
N THR A 343 2.75 -15.54 11.24
CA THR A 343 1.40 -15.55 11.81
C THR A 343 1.07 -16.94 12.32
N HIS A 344 0.69 -17.04 13.60
CA HIS A 344 0.15 -18.29 14.14
C HIS A 344 -1.21 -18.62 13.51
N TRP A 345 -1.41 -19.89 13.18
CA TRP A 345 -2.61 -20.37 12.51
C TRP A 345 -3.90 -20.06 13.26
N THR A 346 -3.87 -20.11 14.60
CA THR A 346 -5.01 -19.84 15.47
C THR A 346 -5.54 -18.41 15.31
N VAL A 347 -4.64 -17.44 15.16
CA VAL A 347 -5.00 -16.02 15.05
C VAL A 347 -5.72 -15.78 13.72
N LEU A 348 -5.11 -16.23 12.61
CA LEU A 348 -5.70 -16.10 11.27
C LEU A 348 -7.07 -16.78 11.20
N TRP A 349 -7.15 -18.01 11.72
CA TRP A 349 -8.39 -18.78 11.72
C TRP A 349 -9.49 -18.12 12.56
N THR A 350 -9.14 -17.59 13.74
CA THR A 350 -10.12 -16.94 14.62
C THR A 350 -10.68 -15.66 14.00
N ILE A 351 -9.85 -14.84 13.36
CA ILE A 351 -10.30 -13.62 12.66
C ILE A 351 -11.26 -13.98 11.52
N LEU A 352 -10.89 -14.95 10.69
CA LEU A 352 -11.75 -15.43 9.59
C LEU A 352 -13.05 -16.06 10.10
N PHE A 353 -13.00 -16.75 11.24
CA PHE A 353 -14.17 -17.35 11.86
C PHE A 353 -15.14 -16.29 12.41
N VAL A 354 -14.64 -15.25 13.10
CA VAL A 354 -15.48 -14.14 13.57
C VAL A 354 -16.11 -13.40 12.39
N TYR A 355 -15.33 -13.13 11.34
CA TYR A 355 -15.82 -12.54 10.10
C TYR A 355 -16.92 -13.42 9.46
N SER A 356 -16.74 -14.74 9.46
CA SER A 356 -17.73 -15.70 8.95
C SER A 356 -19.07 -15.62 9.67
N ILE A 357 -19.08 -15.41 10.99
CA ILE A 357 -20.30 -15.23 11.78
C ILE A 357 -21.00 -13.94 11.36
N GLN A 358 -20.26 -12.83 11.21
CA GLN A 358 -20.80 -11.53 10.81
C GLN A 358 -21.43 -11.60 9.40
N VAL A 359 -20.72 -12.15 8.42
CA VAL A 359 -21.23 -12.31 7.05
C VAL A 359 -22.46 -13.22 7.01
N SER A 360 -22.47 -14.31 7.79
CA SER A 360 -23.62 -15.21 7.87
C SER A 360 -24.87 -14.49 8.38
N ALA A 361 -24.73 -13.73 9.46
CA ALA A 361 -25.85 -12.93 10.00
C ALA A 361 -26.30 -11.84 9.01
N PHE A 362 -25.36 -11.13 8.40
CA PHE A 362 -25.64 -10.09 7.42
C PHE A 362 -26.38 -10.62 6.19
N SER A 363 -26.01 -11.79 5.67
CA SER A 363 -26.67 -12.39 4.51
C SER A 363 -28.14 -12.74 4.74
N VAL A 364 -28.49 -13.20 5.95
CA VAL A 364 -29.88 -13.49 6.32
C VAL A 364 -30.68 -12.21 6.54
N LEU A 365 -30.05 -11.17 7.11
CA LEU A 365 -30.66 -9.84 7.25
C LEU A 365 -30.93 -9.20 5.89
N PHE A 366 -29.92 -9.16 5.02
CA PHE A 366 -30.02 -8.60 3.67
C PHE A 366 -31.08 -9.32 2.83
N GLY A 367 -31.15 -10.66 2.94
CA GLY A 367 -32.17 -11.45 2.27
C GLY A 367 -33.62 -11.11 2.67
N GLN A 368 -33.89 -10.50 3.83
CA GLN A 368 -35.27 -10.14 4.21
C GLN A 368 -35.86 -8.99 3.41
N PHE A 369 -35.04 -8.17 2.73
CA PHE A 369 -35.55 -7.02 1.96
C PHE A 369 -36.11 -7.42 0.58
N PHE A 370 -35.77 -8.61 0.09
CA PHE A 370 -36.09 -9.02 -1.28
C PHE A 370 -37.22 -10.05 -1.34
N LYS A 371 -37.96 -10.00 -2.45
CA LYS A 371 -39.03 -10.97 -2.80
C LYS A 371 -38.63 -11.93 -3.93
N ARG A 372 -37.70 -11.52 -4.81
CA ARG A 372 -37.22 -12.31 -5.95
C ARG A 372 -35.75 -12.69 -5.78
N PRO A 373 -35.36 -13.98 -5.89
CA PRO A 373 -33.99 -14.44 -5.62
C PRO A 373 -32.96 -13.87 -6.59
N LEU A 374 -33.27 -13.78 -7.89
CA LEU A 374 -32.33 -13.28 -8.89
C LEU A 374 -31.93 -11.82 -8.62
N LEU A 375 -32.93 -10.98 -8.31
CA LEU A 375 -32.71 -9.58 -7.96
C LEU A 375 -31.86 -9.44 -6.69
N ALA A 376 -32.13 -10.27 -5.67
CA ALA A 376 -31.38 -10.28 -4.42
C ALA A 376 -29.91 -10.68 -4.63
N LYS A 377 -29.65 -11.66 -5.49
CA LYS A 377 -28.29 -12.08 -5.84
C LYS A 377 -27.51 -10.97 -6.54
N LEU A 378 -28.12 -10.31 -7.53
CA LEU A 378 -27.50 -9.21 -8.28
C LEU A 378 -27.19 -8.02 -7.37
N LEU A 379 -28.16 -7.57 -6.58
CA LEU A 379 -27.95 -6.47 -5.64
C LEU A 379 -27.01 -6.85 -4.49
N GLY A 380 -27.02 -8.11 -4.06
CA GLY A 380 -26.06 -8.62 -3.07
C GLY A 380 -24.62 -8.53 -3.56
N PHE A 381 -24.37 -8.89 -4.83
CA PHE A 381 -23.05 -8.71 -5.43
C PHE A 381 -22.63 -7.24 -5.51
N VAL A 382 -23.53 -6.35 -5.95
CA VAL A 382 -23.25 -4.90 -6.01
C VAL A 382 -22.91 -4.34 -4.63
N VAL A 383 -23.70 -4.67 -3.61
CA VAL A 383 -23.44 -4.26 -2.23
C VAL A 383 -22.08 -4.79 -1.77
N TRP A 384 -21.77 -6.06 -2.03
CA TRP A 384 -20.48 -6.66 -1.68
C TRP A 384 -19.29 -5.89 -2.29
N VAL A 385 -19.36 -5.55 -3.59
CA VAL A 385 -18.31 -4.78 -4.27
C VAL A 385 -18.16 -3.38 -3.66
N ILE A 386 -19.27 -2.68 -3.41
CA ILE A 386 -19.24 -1.33 -2.79
C ILE A 386 -18.60 -1.39 -1.41
N THR A 387 -18.95 -2.40 -0.59
CA THR A 387 -18.39 -2.56 0.75
C THR A 387 -16.90 -2.89 0.75
N PHE A 388 -16.35 -3.27 -0.40
CA PHE A 388 -14.93 -3.55 -0.56
C PHE A 388 -14.09 -2.31 -0.94
N ILE A 389 -14.70 -1.22 -1.37
CA ILE A 389 -13.95 -0.01 -1.71
C ILE A 389 -13.44 0.61 -0.41
N ASP A 390 -12.12 0.76 -0.27
CA ASP A 390 -11.50 1.38 0.89
C ASP A 390 -11.88 2.87 0.94
N PHE A 391 -12.84 3.18 1.82
CA PHE A 391 -13.37 4.51 2.05
C PHE A 391 -12.64 5.24 3.18
N TYR A 392 -11.62 4.65 3.83
CA TYR A 392 -11.09 5.20 5.09
C TYR A 392 -10.40 6.58 4.97
N PRO A 393 -9.54 6.87 3.97
CA PRO A 393 -8.95 8.19 3.84
C PRO A 393 -9.96 9.18 3.23
N GLY A 394 -10.65 9.93 4.09
CA GLY A 394 -11.47 11.09 3.68
C GLY A 394 -12.98 10.96 3.90
N VAL A 395 -13.49 9.79 4.36
CA VAL A 395 -14.94 9.64 4.57
C VAL A 395 -15.42 10.26 5.89
N PRO A 396 -16.55 11.01 5.88
CA PRO A 396 -17.14 11.62 7.06
C PRO A 396 -17.42 10.61 8.17
N VAL A 397 -17.31 11.05 9.43
CA VAL A 397 -17.49 10.20 10.62
C VAL A 397 -18.81 9.43 10.62
N GLY A 398 -19.92 10.06 10.19
CA GLY A 398 -21.23 9.41 10.12
C GLY A 398 -21.27 8.23 9.13
N ALA A 399 -20.60 8.36 7.98
CA ALA A 399 -20.51 7.29 7.01
C ALA A 399 -19.62 6.15 7.50
N ARG A 400 -18.59 6.43 8.32
CA ARG A 400 -17.77 5.37 8.97
C ARG A 400 -18.63 4.48 9.88
N TYR A 401 -19.47 5.06 10.71
CA TYR A 401 -20.38 4.29 11.58
C TYR A 401 -21.37 3.44 10.77
N PHE A 402 -21.86 3.95 9.65
CA PHE A 402 -22.72 3.17 8.75
C PHE A 402 -21.96 2.01 8.10
N LEU A 403 -20.71 2.24 7.65
CA LEU A 403 -19.85 1.22 7.07
C LEU A 403 -19.48 0.12 8.08
N CYS A 404 -19.42 0.40 9.39
CA CYS A 404 -19.20 -0.63 10.42
C CYS A 404 -20.29 -1.71 10.48
N ILE A 405 -21.49 -1.46 9.93
CA ILE A 405 -22.55 -2.47 9.82
C ILE A 405 -22.19 -3.52 8.77
N LEU A 406 -21.32 -3.17 7.81
CA LEU A 406 -20.95 -4.01 6.69
C LEU A 406 -19.76 -4.90 7.10
N PRO A 407 -19.87 -6.23 6.96
CA PRO A 407 -18.86 -7.16 7.46
C PRO A 407 -17.49 -6.98 6.79
N ASN A 408 -17.46 -6.58 5.51
CA ASN A 408 -16.23 -6.40 4.75
C ASN A 408 -15.31 -5.30 5.32
N ALA A 409 -15.87 -4.36 6.10
CA ALA A 409 -15.10 -3.32 6.79
C ALA A 409 -14.22 -3.87 7.93
N GLY A 410 -14.47 -5.09 8.41
CA GLY A 410 -13.61 -5.76 9.40
C GLY A 410 -12.50 -6.63 8.79
N LEU A 411 -12.47 -6.75 7.46
CA LEU A 411 -11.48 -7.55 6.72
C LEU A 411 -10.36 -6.68 6.11
N MET A 412 -10.63 -5.39 5.91
CA MET A 412 -9.64 -4.36 5.60
C MET A 412 -9.13 -3.73 6.89
#